data_AF-A0A920Q9S7-F1
#
_entry.id   AF-A0A920Q9S7-F1
#
_cell.length_a   1.000
_cell.length_b   1.000
_cell.length_c   1.000
_cell.angle_alpha   90.00
_cell.angle_beta   90.00
_cell.angle_gamma   90.00
#
_symmetry.space_group_name_H-M   'P 1'
#
loop_
_entity.id
_entity.type
_entity.pdbx_description
1 polymer ?
#
loop_
_entity_poly.entity_id
_entity_poly.type
_entity_poly.pdbx_seq_one_letter_code
_entity_poly.pdbx_strand_id
1 'polypeptide(L)'
;MDWYDADSMKIVDLKFTNNIGKLSNQRLMDQYYSLQAAWYRRGVYQLTGSACDFLFIFIEKYSPHIIRVIKDNEEIIRHGEQAILTAIKGCSNKT
;
A
#
# COMPACT_ATOMS: atom_id res chain seq x y z
N MET A 1 5.75 -6.41 -1.89
CA MET A 1 5.70 -5.89 -3.26
C MET A 1 5.75 -7.13 -4.11
N ASP A 2 4.64 -7.45 -4.74
CA ASP A 2 4.51 -8.70 -5.48
C ASP A 2 4.88 -8.52 -6.94
N TRP A 3 4.62 -7.33 -7.49
CA TRP A 3 5.02 -6.97 -8.84
C TRP A 3 5.30 -5.47 -8.99
N TYR A 4 6.27 -5.14 -9.85
CA TYR A 4 6.62 -3.77 -10.24
C TYR A 4 6.85 -3.73 -11.73
N ASP A 5 6.19 -2.79 -12.39
CA ASP A 5 6.37 -2.48 -13.81
C ASP A 5 7.07 -1.14 -13.95
N ALA A 6 8.33 -1.18 -14.38
CA ALA A 6 9.17 0.00 -14.53
C ALA A 6 8.73 0.87 -15.72
N ASP A 7 8.16 0.28 -16.77
CA ASP A 7 7.78 1.03 -17.98
C ASP A 7 6.58 1.92 -17.69
N SER A 8 5.63 1.44 -16.86
CA SER A 8 4.41 2.17 -16.52
C SER A 8 4.38 2.74 -15.11
N MET A 9 5.49 2.64 -14.37
CA MET A 9 5.69 3.10 -12.98
C MET A 9 4.58 2.65 -12.04
N LYS A 10 4.26 1.35 -12.06
CA LYS A 10 3.19 0.76 -11.24
C LYS A 10 3.72 -0.31 -10.31
N ILE A 11 3.31 -0.24 -9.07
CA ILE A 11 3.50 -1.28 -8.08
C ILE A 11 2.16 -1.98 -7.87
N VAL A 12 2.16 -3.31 -7.89
CA VAL A 12 0.99 -4.13 -7.63
C VAL A 12 1.27 -5.06 -6.44
N ASP A 13 0.32 -5.10 -5.52
CA ASP A 13 0.37 -5.96 -4.34
C ASP A 13 -0.95 -6.73 -4.22
N LEU A 14 -0.83 -8.06 -4.17
CA LEU A 14 -1.95 -8.99 -4.17
C LEU A 14 -2.37 -9.31 -2.74
N LYS A 15 -3.66 -9.20 -2.48
CA LYS A 15 -4.26 -9.45 -1.17
C LYS A 15 -5.42 -10.41 -1.28
N PHE A 16 -5.56 -11.29 -0.29
CA PHE A 16 -6.74 -12.14 -0.14
C PHE A 16 -7.61 -11.63 1.01
N THR A 17 -8.92 -11.58 0.80
CA THR A 17 -9.91 -11.18 1.81
C THR A 17 -11.04 -12.19 1.90
N ASN A 18 -11.73 -12.23 3.04
CA ASN A 18 -12.95 -13.04 3.18
C ASN A 18 -14.19 -12.30 2.66
N ASN A 19 -14.13 -10.96 2.56
CA ASN A 19 -15.26 -10.13 2.13
C ASN A 19 -14.74 -8.78 1.60
N ILE A 20 -14.94 -8.53 0.32
CA ILE A 20 -14.56 -7.29 -0.37
C ILE A 20 -15.49 -6.12 -0.03
N GLY A 21 -16.77 -6.38 0.23
CA GLY A 21 -17.75 -5.34 0.60
C GLY A 21 -17.37 -4.59 1.89
N LYS A 22 -16.54 -5.21 2.74
CA LYS A 22 -15.99 -4.59 3.95
C LYS A 22 -14.65 -3.87 3.73
N LEU A 23 -14.18 -3.69 2.49
CA LEU A 23 -12.99 -2.87 2.21
C LEU A 23 -13.39 -1.39 2.17
N SER A 24 -12.81 -0.61 3.06
CA SER A 24 -12.94 0.86 3.13
C SER A 24 -11.56 1.48 3.28
N ASN A 25 -11.42 2.78 2.97
CA ASN A 25 -10.15 3.50 3.17
C ASN A 25 -9.66 3.38 4.62
N GLN A 26 -10.56 3.51 5.59
CA GLN A 26 -10.23 3.32 7.01
C GLN A 26 -9.62 1.95 7.26
N ARG A 27 -10.21 0.89 6.71
CA ARG A 27 -9.69 -0.47 6.89
C ARG A 27 -8.33 -0.67 6.22
N LEU A 28 -8.08 -0.02 5.08
CA LEU A 28 -6.75 -0.02 4.45
C LEU A 28 -5.70 0.66 5.35
N MET A 29 -6.10 1.73 6.05
CA MET A 29 -5.22 2.41 7.02
C MET A 29 -4.96 1.54 8.25
N ASP A 30 -6.00 0.94 8.83
CA ASP A 30 -5.92 0.12 10.05
C ASP A 30 -5.10 -1.17 9.85
N GLN A 31 -5.05 -1.71 8.63
CA GLN A 31 -4.35 -2.95 8.31
C GLN A 31 -2.89 -2.75 7.85
N TYR A 32 -2.30 -1.59 8.13
CA TYR A 32 -0.93 -1.24 7.72
C TYR A 32 -0.69 -1.24 6.19
N TYR A 33 -1.73 -1.30 5.37
CA TYR A 33 -1.59 -1.22 3.91
C TYR A 33 -1.18 0.18 3.46
N SER A 34 -1.63 1.21 4.18
CA SER A 34 -1.13 2.59 4.01
C SER A 34 0.40 2.68 4.15
N LEU A 35 0.95 2.09 5.22
CA LEU A 35 2.39 2.00 5.47
C LEU A 35 3.11 1.24 4.35
N GLN A 36 2.56 0.10 3.94
CA GLN A 36 3.14 -0.72 2.86
C GLN A 36 3.23 0.06 1.54
N ALA A 37 2.14 0.73 1.13
CA ALA A 37 2.10 1.51 -0.10
C ALA A 37 3.10 2.67 -0.06
N ALA A 38 3.10 3.46 1.02
CA ALA A 38 4.04 4.57 1.20
C ALA A 38 5.49 4.09 1.15
N TRP A 39 5.83 3.02 1.87
CA TRP A 39 7.20 2.51 1.95
C TRP A 39 7.73 2.06 0.58
N TYR A 40 6.92 1.34 -0.19
CA TYR A 40 7.33 0.90 -1.52
C TYR A 40 7.42 2.05 -2.52
N ARG A 41 6.45 2.98 -2.53
CA ARG A 41 6.50 4.16 -3.39
C ARG A 41 7.74 5.01 -3.09
N ARG A 42 8.03 5.22 -1.81
CA ARG A 42 9.24 5.91 -1.35
C ARG A 42 10.50 5.20 -1.85
N GLY A 43 10.59 3.88 -1.71
CA GLY A 43 11.73 3.11 -2.19
C GLY A 43 11.96 3.26 -3.69
N VAL A 44 10.91 3.11 -4.50
CA VAL A 44 10.99 3.29 -5.96
C VAL A 44 11.41 4.71 -6.31
N TYR A 45 10.84 5.73 -5.67
CA TYR A 45 11.23 7.12 -5.90
C TYR A 45 12.71 7.36 -5.57
N GLN A 46 13.22 6.82 -4.46
CA GLN A 46 14.64 6.99 -4.10
C GLN A 46 15.60 6.31 -5.09
N LEU A 47 15.16 5.23 -5.74
CA LEU A 47 15.98 4.49 -6.71
C LEU A 47 15.89 5.05 -8.14
N THR A 48 14.76 5.66 -8.50
CA THR A 48 14.45 6.03 -9.89
C THR A 48 14.27 7.53 -10.11
N GLY A 49 14.11 8.31 -9.04
CA GLY A 49 13.72 9.72 -9.09
C GLY A 49 12.27 9.97 -9.55
N SER A 50 11.49 8.91 -9.78
CA SER A 50 10.15 8.99 -10.38
C SER A 50 9.08 8.51 -9.41
N ALA A 51 7.95 9.23 -9.39
CA ALA A 51 6.78 8.78 -8.66
C ALA A 51 6.15 7.55 -9.34
N CYS A 52 5.57 6.66 -8.55
CA CYS A 52 4.84 5.50 -9.03
C CYS A 52 3.44 5.43 -8.42
N ASP A 53 2.53 4.76 -9.13
CA ASP A 53 1.21 4.41 -8.64
C ASP A 53 1.27 3.10 -7.84
N PHE A 54 0.43 2.96 -6.81
CA PHE A 54 0.31 1.72 -6.04
C PHE A 54 -1.09 1.13 -6.17
N LEU A 55 -1.17 -0.14 -6.58
CA LEU A 55 -2.43 -0.84 -6.75
C LEU A 55 -2.52 -2.04 -5.82
N PHE A 56 -3.60 -2.09 -5.06
CA PHE A 56 -4.00 -3.29 -4.35
C PHE A 56 -4.96 -4.11 -5.22
N ILE A 57 -4.66 -5.39 -5.40
CA ILE A 57 -5.61 -6.35 -5.97
C ILE A 57 -6.14 -7.20 -4.83
N PHE A 58 -7.43 -7.07 -4.51
CA PHE A 58 -8.10 -7.89 -3.53
C PHE A 58 -8.89 -9.00 -4.21
N ILE A 59 -8.69 -10.24 -3.77
CA ILE A 59 -9.44 -11.42 -4.22
C ILE A 59 -10.16 -12.05 -3.03
N GLU A 60 -11.45 -12.33 -3.17
CA GLU A 60 -12.17 -13.12 -2.16
C GLU A 60 -11.71 -14.57 -2.15
N LYS A 61 -11.37 -15.08 -0.97
CA LYS A 61 -10.92 -16.47 -0.78
C LYS A 61 -11.99 -17.50 -1.12
N TYR A 62 -13.26 -17.12 -0.98
CA TYR A 62 -14.40 -17.99 -1.16
C TYR A 62 -15.27 -17.51 -2.32
N SER A 63 -16.02 -18.43 -2.91
CA SER A 63 -17.00 -18.12 -3.97
C SER A 63 -17.89 -16.93 -3.57
N PRO A 64 -18.11 -15.95 -4.47
CA PRO A 64 -17.86 -16.00 -5.91
C PRO A 64 -16.49 -15.49 -6.38
N HIS A 65 -15.48 -15.41 -5.48
CA HIS A 65 -14.12 -14.95 -5.81
C HIS A 65 -14.09 -13.56 -6.44
N ILE A 66 -14.89 -12.64 -5.91
CA ILE A 66 -14.92 -11.26 -6.40
C ILE A 66 -13.50 -10.69 -6.37
N ILE A 67 -13.18 -9.92 -7.41
CA ILE A 67 -11.91 -9.20 -7.53
C ILE A 67 -12.19 -7.71 -7.46
N ARG A 68 -11.40 -6.98 -6.67
CA ARG A 68 -11.43 -5.52 -6.63
C ARG A 68 -10.02 -4.97 -6.72
N VAL A 69 -9.82 -4.04 -7.66
CA VAL A 69 -8.59 -3.25 -7.76
C VAL A 69 -8.83 -1.91 -7.07
N ILE A 70 -7.95 -1.55 -6.15
CA ILE A 70 -7.97 -0.26 -5.46
C ILE A 70 -6.64 0.43 -5.74
N LYS A 71 -6.69 1.54 -6.47
CA LYS A 71 -5.55 2.45 -6.58
C LYS A 71 -5.40 3.22 -5.26
N ASP A 72 -4.16 3.41 -4.82
CA ASP A 72 -3.86 4.28 -3.70
C ASP A 72 -4.38 5.71 -3.93
N ASN A 73 -4.65 6.40 -2.84
CA ASN A 73 -5.02 7.81 -2.87
C ASN A 73 -4.13 8.59 -1.91
N GLU A 74 -4.14 9.91 -2.06
CA GLU A 74 -3.28 10.81 -1.28
C GLU A 74 -3.49 10.68 0.24
N GLU A 75 -4.72 10.41 0.68
CA GLU A 75 -5.03 10.23 2.10
C GLU A 75 -4.33 9.00 2.69
N ILE A 76 -4.45 7.85 2.02
CA ILE A 76 -3.83 6.58 2.43
C ILE A 76 -2.31 6.73 2.46
N ILE A 77 -1.74 7.43 1.47
CA ILE A 77 -0.29 7.58 1.34
C ILE A 77 0.27 8.52 2.40
N ARG A 78 -0.39 9.65 2.63
CA ARG A 78 -0.03 10.57 3.72
C ARG A 78 -0.09 9.87 5.08
N HIS A 79 -1.10 9.04 5.32
CA HIS A 79 -1.19 8.24 6.55
C HIS A 79 0.02 7.28 6.68
N GLY A 80 0.38 6.59 5.60
CA GLY A 80 1.53 5.70 5.55
C GLY A 80 2.86 6.42 5.84
N GLU A 81 3.12 7.55 5.18
CA GLU A 81 4.32 8.37 5.42
C GLU A 81 4.40 8.86 6.87
N GLN A 82 3.28 9.27 7.46
CA GLN A 82 3.26 9.68 8.87
C GLN A 82 3.61 8.51 9.80
N ALA A 83 3.14 7.30 9.50
CA ALA A 83 3.49 6.10 10.25
C ALA A 83 4.99 5.77 10.14
N ILE A 84 5.57 5.90 8.94
CA ILE A 84 7.01 5.74 8.70
C ILE A 84 7.82 6.72 9.57
N LEU A 85 7.49 8.01 9.49
CA LEU A 85 8.21 9.05 10.22
C LEU A 85 8.12 8.84 11.74
N THR A 86 6.96 8.42 12.22
CA THR A 86 6.75 8.13 13.66
C THR A 86 7.61 6.95 14.09
N ALA A 87 7.65 5.87 13.30
CA ALA A 87 8.46 4.70 13.60
C ALA A 87 9.97 5.02 13.62
N ILE A 88 10.45 5.77 12.62
CA ILE A 88 11.86 6.19 12.55
C ILE A 88 12.25 7.02 13.78
N LYS A 89 11.46 8.04 14.14
CA LYS A 89 11.71 8.85 15.36
C LYS A 89 11.73 7.99 16.62
N GLY A 90 10.81 7.02 16.73
CA GLY A 90 10.76 6.10 17.85
C GLY A 90 12.00 5.20 17.97
N CYS A 91 12.64 4.85 16.85
CA CYS A 91 13.90 4.11 16.84
C CYS A 91 15.09 4.98 17.24
N SER A 92 15.16 6.22 16.77
CA SER A 92 16.26 7.15 17.10
C SER A 92 16.33 7.52 18.59
N ASN A 93 15.20 7.51 19.30
CA ASN A 93 15.15 7.80 20.74
C ASN A 93 15.55 6.61 21.64
N LYS A 94 15.85 5.44 21.05
CA LYS A 94 16.25 4.22 21.78
C LYS A 94 17.75 3.92 21.68
N THR A 95 18.50 4.77 20.98
CA THR A 95 19.97 4.77 20.85
C THR A 95 20.53 6.00 21.54
#